data_AF-A0A1I8E9S1-F1
#
_entry.id   AF-A0A1I8E9S1-F1
#
_cell.length_a   1.000
_cell.length_b   1.000
_cell.length_c   1.000
_cell.angle_alpha   90.00
_cell.angle_beta   90.00
_cell.angle_gamma   90.00
#
_symmetry.space_group_name_H-M   'P 1'
#
loop_
_entity.id
_entity.type
_entity.pdbx_description
1 polymer ?
#
loop_
_entity_poly.entity_id
_entity_poly.type
_entity_poly.pdbx_seq_one_letter_code
_entity_poly.pdbx_strand_id
1 'polypeptide(L)'
;MKPVVNQRVTLHDGSPLFGHERYGENGKLVTEFLGVPFAEPPVGQLRFRKPKPKQPWRTPLNATIMPNACMQSMDTYFGDFQGATMWNSNVPVSEDCLYLNLVVPGQINRNARLPVMVWIYGGGFWSGCISLDIYNPKIITRLVFFLFFSKKKN
;
A
#
# COMPACT_ATOMS: atom_id res chain seq x y z
N MET A 1 22.08 -11.75 -8.41
CA MET A 1 21.07 -11.00 -7.61
C MET A 1 21.81 -10.12 -6.62
N LYS A 2 21.53 -8.81 -6.57
CA LYS A 2 22.07 -7.94 -5.52
C LYS A 2 21.31 -8.22 -4.21
N PRO A 3 21.97 -8.24 -3.04
CA PRO A 3 21.33 -8.61 -1.77
C PRO A 3 20.20 -7.63 -1.42
N VAL A 4 19.09 -8.18 -0.93
CA VAL A 4 17.99 -7.40 -0.33
C VAL A 4 18.47 -6.91 1.02
N VAL A 5 18.63 -5.59 1.16
CA VAL A 5 19.00 -4.97 2.44
C VAL A 5 17.72 -4.63 3.19
N ASN A 6 17.58 -5.18 4.40
CA ASN A 6 16.44 -4.87 5.27
C ASN A 6 16.62 -3.48 5.88
N GLN A 7 15.61 -2.63 5.75
CA GLN A 7 15.62 -1.26 6.26
C GLN A 7 14.68 -1.14 7.45
N ARG A 8 15.19 -0.69 8.60
CA ARG A 8 14.38 -0.47 9.80
C ARG A 8 14.11 1.03 9.98
N VAL A 9 12.85 1.39 10.10
CA VAL A 9 12.41 2.77 10.36
C VAL A 9 11.48 2.79 11.55
N THR A 10 11.45 3.92 12.24
CA THR A 10 10.49 4.21 13.30
C THR A 10 9.61 5.35 12.81
N LEU A 11 8.29 5.14 12.87
CA LEU A 11 7.30 6.15 12.57
C LEU A 11 7.30 7.25 13.64
N HIS A 12 6.62 8.36 13.35
CA HIS A 12 6.54 9.53 14.26
C HIS A 12 5.92 9.20 15.63
N ASP A 13 5.08 8.17 15.70
CA ASP A 13 4.40 7.69 16.90
C ASP A 13 5.24 6.67 17.70
N GLY A 14 6.46 6.38 17.26
CA GLY A 14 7.36 5.40 17.86
C GLY A 14 7.21 3.98 17.33
N SER A 15 6.28 3.73 16.42
CA SER A 15 6.02 2.40 15.87
C SER A 15 7.15 1.93 14.95
N PRO A 16 7.81 0.79 15.23
CA PRO A 16 8.90 0.28 14.40
C PRO A 16 8.38 -0.53 13.21
N LEU A 17 9.02 -0.37 12.04
CA LEU A 17 8.72 -1.13 10.83
C LEU A 17 9.99 -1.58 10.09
N PHE A 18 9.87 -2.69 9.37
CA PHE A 18 10.89 -3.24 8.49
C PHE A 18 10.42 -3.18 7.05
N GLY A 19 11.21 -2.57 6.17
CA GLY A 19 11.04 -2.59 4.73
C GLY A 19 12.25 -3.22 4.04
N HIS A 20 12.31 -3.09 2.72
CA HIS A 20 13.40 -3.64 1.94
C HIS A 20 13.86 -2.71 0.82
N GLU A 21 15.13 -2.85 0.45
CA GLU A 21 15.67 -2.22 -0.75
C GLU A 21 15.46 -3.11 -1.99
N ARG A 22 15.01 -2.49 -3.09
CA ARG A 22 14.81 -3.17 -4.39
C ARG A 22 15.25 -2.27 -5.53
N TYR A 23 15.65 -2.87 -6.64
CA TYR A 23 15.85 -2.15 -7.88
C TYR A 23 14.53 -2.09 -8.65
N GLY A 24 14.16 -0.89 -9.10
CA GLY A 24 13.08 -0.69 -10.06
C GLY A 24 13.46 -1.17 -11.46
N GLU A 25 12.46 -1.28 -12.34
CA GLU A 25 12.67 -1.65 -13.75
C GLU A 25 13.54 -0.63 -14.50
N ASN A 26 13.55 0.62 -14.04
CA ASN A 26 14.45 1.68 -14.51
C ASN A 26 15.90 1.57 -13.99
N GLY A 27 16.24 0.48 -13.28
CA GLY A 27 17.57 0.24 -12.72
C GLY A 27 17.92 1.09 -11.49
N LYS A 28 16.99 1.92 -10.98
CA LYS A 28 17.21 2.75 -9.80
C LYS A 28 16.89 1.98 -8.52
N LEU A 29 17.71 2.19 -7.49
CA LEU A 29 17.44 1.67 -6.15
C LEU A 29 16.24 2.42 -5.55
N VAL A 30 15.37 1.69 -4.87
CA VAL A 30 14.28 2.21 -4.06
C VAL A 30 14.22 1.48 -2.73
N THR A 31 13.68 2.13 -1.70
CA THR A 31 13.29 1.48 -0.45
C THR A 31 11.76 1.38 -0.40
N GLU A 32 11.22 0.18 -0.22
CA GLU A 32 9.79 -0.09 -0.18
C GLU A 32 9.34 -0.42 1.25
N PHE A 33 8.20 0.14 1.63
CA PHE A 33 7.42 -0.26 2.80
C PHE A 33 5.99 -0.55 2.36
N LEU A 34 5.64 -1.82 2.32
CA LEU A 34 4.37 -2.31 1.81
C LEU A 34 3.49 -2.73 2.99
N GLY A 35 2.20 -2.41 2.94
CA GLY A 35 1.27 -2.85 3.98
C GLY A 35 1.44 -2.14 5.32
N VAL A 36 1.74 -0.85 5.34
CA VAL A 36 1.83 -0.06 6.59
C VAL A 36 0.41 0.34 7.03
N PRO A 37 -0.10 -0.12 8.19
CA PRO A 37 -1.46 0.18 8.62
C PRO A 37 -1.60 1.65 9.02
N PHE A 38 -2.65 2.31 8.53
CA PHE A 38 -2.97 3.69 8.93
C PHE A 38 -4.22 3.80 9.80
N ALA A 39 -5.02 2.73 9.87
CA ALA A 39 -6.22 2.65 10.68
C ALA A 39 -6.35 1.28 11.37
N GLU A 40 -7.18 1.21 12.40
CA GLU A 40 -7.64 -0.07 12.94
C GLU A 40 -8.51 -0.81 11.91
N PRO A 41 -8.43 -2.16 11.85
CA PRO A 41 -9.24 -2.95 10.95
C PRO A 41 -10.73 -2.61 11.07
N PRO A 42 -11.44 -2.28 9.98
CA PRO A 42 -12.83 -1.82 10.01
C PRO A 42 -13.81 -3.00 10.13
N VAL A 43 -13.52 -3.96 10.99
CA VAL A 43 -14.29 -5.21 11.19
C VAL A 43 -15.21 -5.12 12.40
N GLY A 44 -16.22 -5.99 12.45
CA GLY A 44 -17.15 -6.10 13.59
C GLY A 44 -17.83 -4.76 13.90
N GLN A 45 -17.68 -4.25 15.12
CA GLN A 45 -18.28 -2.98 15.54
C GLN A 45 -17.71 -1.73 14.84
N LEU A 46 -16.58 -1.86 14.14
CA LEU A 46 -16.00 -0.77 13.36
C LEU A 46 -16.51 -0.72 11.92
N ARG A 47 -17.22 -1.76 11.47
CA ARG A 47 -17.79 -1.81 10.12
C ARG A 47 -18.76 -0.65 9.90
N PHE A 48 -18.65 -0.01 8.73
CA PHE A 48 -19.44 1.17 8.32
C PHE A 48 -19.27 2.43 9.19
N ARG A 49 -18.29 2.46 10.10
CA ARG A 49 -17.94 3.66 10.86
C ARG A 49 -16.75 4.38 10.21
N LYS A 50 -16.51 5.62 10.64
CA LYS A 50 -15.28 6.33 10.28
C LYS A 50 -14.06 5.52 10.77
N PRO A 51 -12.97 5.44 9.98
CA PRO A 51 -11.77 4.71 10.38
C PRO A 51 -11.20 5.32 11.67
N LYS A 52 -10.78 4.45 12.59
CA LYS A 52 -10.04 4.85 13.78
C LYS A 52 -8.55 4.82 13.47
N PRO A 53 -7.74 5.83 13.83
CA PRO A 53 -6.30 5.80 13.64
C PRO A 53 -5.68 4.55 14.29
N LYS A 54 -4.68 3.97 13.61
CA LYS A 54 -3.97 2.81 14.13
C LYS A 54 -3.25 3.18 15.43
N GLN A 55 -3.40 2.37 16.47
CA GLN A 55 -2.65 2.56 17.71
C GLN A 55 -1.18 2.22 17.52
N PRO A 56 -0.25 2.94 18.19
CA PRO A 56 1.16 2.63 18.10
C PRO A 56 1.48 1.20 18.53
N TRP A 57 2.45 0.58 17.89
CA TRP A 57 2.87 -0.80 18.19
C TRP A 57 4.33 -0.86 18.63
N ARG A 58 4.66 -1.90 19.41
CA ARG A 58 6.03 -2.09 19.95
C ARG A 58 6.83 -3.12 19.17
N THR A 59 6.17 -4.14 18.63
CA THR A 59 6.80 -5.20 17.85
C THR A 59 7.00 -4.72 16.42
N PRO A 60 8.23 -4.77 15.86
CA PRO A 60 8.46 -4.35 14.49
C PRO A 60 7.51 -5.02 13.49
N LEU A 61 6.82 -4.20 12.71
CA LEU A 61 5.94 -4.67 11.65
C LEU A 61 6.76 -5.02 10.41
N ASN A 62 6.52 -6.18 9.81
CA ASN A 62 7.10 -6.55 8.53
C ASN A 62 6.33 -5.88 7.37
N ALA A 63 6.83 -4.73 6.90
CA ALA A 63 6.28 -3.97 5.79
C ALA A 63 6.96 -4.32 4.45
N THR A 64 7.09 -5.61 4.14
CA THR A 64 7.67 -6.11 2.88
C THR A 64 6.66 -6.86 2.02
N ILE A 65 5.43 -6.98 2.50
CA ILE A 65 4.37 -7.80 1.92
C ILE A 65 3.24 -6.87 1.48
N MET A 66 2.70 -7.12 0.29
CA MET A 66 1.55 -6.37 -0.20
C MET A 66 0.33 -6.62 0.71
N PRO A 67 -0.42 -5.57 1.09
CA PRO A 67 -1.61 -5.73 1.92
C PRO A 67 -2.75 -6.38 1.13
N ASN A 68 -3.73 -6.90 1.86
CA ASN A 68 -4.97 -7.38 1.27
C ASN A 68 -5.71 -6.25 0.53
N ALA A 69 -6.41 -6.62 -0.54
CA ALA A 69 -7.37 -5.73 -1.18
C ALA A 69 -8.64 -5.63 -0.32
N CYS A 70 -9.34 -4.51 -0.41
CA CYS A 70 -10.64 -4.39 0.23
C CYS A 70 -11.68 -5.30 -0.42
N MET A 71 -12.70 -5.69 0.35
CA MET A 71 -13.84 -6.45 -0.13
C MET A 71 -14.43 -5.85 -1.41
N GLN A 72 -14.41 -6.64 -2.49
CA GLN A 72 -14.95 -6.30 -3.81
C GLN A 72 -15.23 -7.58 -4.59
N SER A 73 -16.10 -7.51 -5.59
CA SER A 73 -16.35 -8.61 -6.52
C SER A 73 -15.30 -8.65 -7.61
N MET A 74 -14.94 -9.84 -8.08
CA MET A 74 -14.12 -9.99 -9.29
C MET A 74 -14.99 -9.79 -10.53
N ASP A 75 -14.47 -9.08 -11.52
CA ASP A 75 -15.04 -9.04 -12.86
C ASP A 75 -14.69 -10.34 -13.59
N THR A 76 -15.71 -11.12 -13.90
CA THR A 76 -15.59 -12.38 -14.66
C THR A 76 -16.36 -12.31 -15.98
N TYR A 77 -16.84 -11.13 -16.40
CA TYR A 77 -17.72 -10.99 -17.56
C TYR A 77 -17.06 -11.47 -18.86
N PHE A 78 -15.77 -11.20 -19.02
CA PHE A 78 -14.96 -11.62 -20.17
C PHE A 78 -14.06 -12.83 -19.88
N GLY A 79 -14.36 -13.61 -18.83
CA GLY A 79 -13.51 -14.72 -18.39
C GLY A 79 -12.09 -14.26 -18.09
N ASP A 80 -11.09 -14.95 -18.64
CA ASP A 80 -9.66 -14.69 -18.40
C ASP A 80 -9.07 -13.61 -19.32
N PHE A 81 -9.90 -12.79 -19.99
CA PHE A 81 -9.41 -11.73 -20.84
C PHE A 81 -8.56 -10.72 -20.05
N GLN A 82 -7.28 -10.62 -20.39
CA GLN A 82 -6.30 -9.81 -19.67
C GLN A 82 -6.71 -8.33 -19.55
N GLY A 83 -7.40 -7.78 -20.55
CA GLY A 83 -7.89 -6.40 -20.53
C GLY A 83 -8.92 -6.12 -19.42
N ALA A 84 -9.62 -7.16 -18.95
CA ALA A 84 -10.53 -7.09 -17.82
C ALA A 84 -9.84 -7.54 -16.52
N THR A 85 -9.17 -8.70 -16.54
CA THR A 85 -8.62 -9.31 -15.33
C THR A 85 -7.46 -8.52 -14.71
N MET A 86 -6.76 -7.67 -15.47
CA MET A 86 -5.73 -6.78 -14.91
C MET A 86 -6.26 -5.78 -13.87
N TRP A 87 -7.58 -5.55 -13.84
CA TRP A 87 -8.24 -4.67 -12.88
C TRP A 87 -8.82 -5.41 -11.67
N ASN A 88 -8.81 -6.74 -11.69
CA ASN A 88 -9.19 -7.56 -10.53
C ASN A 88 -8.07 -7.53 -9.48
N SER A 89 -8.43 -7.72 -8.21
CA SER A 89 -7.46 -7.82 -7.13
C SER A 89 -6.47 -8.96 -7.37
N ASN A 90 -5.17 -8.63 -7.43
CA ASN A 90 -4.07 -9.60 -7.53
C ASN A 90 -3.55 -10.10 -6.16
N VAL A 91 -4.25 -9.76 -5.09
CA VAL A 91 -3.99 -10.15 -3.70
C VAL A 91 -5.30 -10.61 -3.05
N PRO A 92 -5.26 -11.36 -1.94
CA PRO A 92 -6.47 -11.75 -1.22
C PRO A 92 -7.33 -10.55 -0.82
N VAL A 93 -8.65 -10.74 -0.84
CA VAL A 93 -9.62 -9.75 -0.36
C VAL A 93 -9.90 -9.93 1.13
N SER A 94 -10.02 -8.83 1.86
CA SER A 94 -10.36 -8.81 3.28
C SER A 94 -11.04 -7.50 3.67
N GLU A 95 -11.82 -7.50 4.76
CA GLU A 95 -12.26 -6.25 5.39
C GLU A 95 -11.10 -5.53 6.10
N ASP A 96 -10.08 -6.27 6.54
CA ASP A 96 -8.82 -5.71 7.02
C ASP A 96 -7.92 -5.35 5.83
N CYS A 97 -8.12 -4.15 5.29
CA CYS A 97 -7.47 -3.65 4.07
C CYS A 97 -6.95 -2.19 4.18
N LEU A 98 -6.98 -1.56 5.37
CA LEU A 98 -6.61 -0.15 5.55
C LEU A 98 -5.10 0.06 5.73
N TYR A 99 -4.38 -0.10 4.62
CA TYR A 99 -2.92 -0.05 4.56
C TYR A 99 -2.39 0.94 3.51
N LEU A 100 -1.17 1.42 3.73
CA LEU A 100 -0.40 2.26 2.81
C LEU A 100 0.77 1.46 2.25
N ASN A 101 1.11 1.75 0.99
CA ASN A 101 2.41 1.40 0.42
C ASN A 101 3.23 2.68 0.25
N LEU A 102 4.49 2.64 0.64
CA LEU A 102 5.44 3.75 0.56
C LEU A 102 6.65 3.30 -0.24
N VAL A 103 7.05 4.09 -1.23
CA VAL A 103 8.28 3.86 -1.99
C VAL A 103 9.12 5.12 -2.01
N VAL A 104 10.33 5.01 -1.46
CA VAL A 104 11.29 6.10 -1.31
C VAL A 104 12.43 5.87 -2.31
N PRO A 105 12.82 6.86 -3.12
CA PRO A 105 13.94 6.70 -4.05
C PRO A 105 15.27 6.57 -3.29
N GLY A 106 16.08 5.59 -3.68
CA GLY A 106 17.38 5.30 -3.08
C GLY A 106 17.30 4.79 -1.64
N GLN A 107 18.37 5.05 -0.90
CA GLN A 107 18.49 4.76 0.52
C GLN A 107 17.82 5.85 1.35
N ILE A 108 17.32 5.50 2.53
CA ILE A 108 16.64 6.44 3.41
C ILE A 108 17.61 7.45 3.98
N ASN A 109 17.40 8.71 3.64
CA ASN A 109 18.05 9.85 4.27
C ASN A 109 17.00 10.69 4.98
N ARG A 110 17.02 10.68 6.33
CA ARG A 110 16.07 11.44 7.17
C ARG A 110 16.14 12.96 6.99
N ASN A 111 17.26 13.46 6.45
CA ASN A 111 17.46 14.89 6.20
C ASN A 111 17.07 15.30 4.78
N ALA A 112 16.78 14.35 3.89
CA ALA A 112 16.37 14.66 2.53
C ALA A 112 14.93 15.19 2.51
N ARG A 113 14.73 16.31 1.79
CA ARG A 113 13.41 16.87 1.52
C ARG A 113 12.99 16.47 0.11
N LEU A 114 12.23 15.38 0.02
CA LEU A 114 11.78 14.84 -1.24
C LEU A 114 10.31 15.21 -1.47
N PRO A 115 9.90 15.54 -2.71
CA PRO A 115 8.49 15.79 -3.03
C PRO A 115 7.68 14.50 -2.88
N VAL A 116 6.40 14.66 -2.52
CA VAL A 116 5.46 13.56 -2.27
C VAL A 116 4.31 13.60 -3.27
N MET A 117 4.17 12.54 -4.05
CA MET A 117 2.98 12.20 -4.83
C MET A 117 2.06 11.29 -4.01
N VAL A 118 0.75 11.37 -4.23
CA VAL A 118 -0.22 10.47 -3.60
C VAL A 118 -1.10 9.88 -4.70
N TRP A 119 -1.18 8.55 -4.79
CA TRP A 119 -2.04 7.87 -5.76
C TRP A 119 -3.28 7.31 -5.08
N ILE A 120 -4.43 7.57 -5.67
CA ILE A 120 -5.73 7.06 -5.24
C ILE A 120 -6.29 6.30 -6.43
N TYR A 121 -6.47 4.99 -6.28
CA TYR A 121 -6.97 4.14 -7.36
C TYR A 121 -8.44 4.45 -7.69
N GLY A 122 -8.83 4.21 -8.94
CA GLY A 122 -10.22 4.34 -9.42
C GLY A 122 -11.09 3.11 -9.10
N GLY A 123 -12.08 2.81 -9.93
CA GLY A 123 -12.98 1.64 -9.72
C GLY A 123 -14.39 2.00 -9.25
N GLY A 124 -14.84 3.22 -9.57
CA GLY A 124 -16.25 3.62 -9.38
C GLY A 124 -16.77 3.56 -7.94
N PHE A 125 -15.86 3.59 -6.94
CA PHE A 125 -16.16 3.42 -5.51
C PHE A 125 -16.66 2.04 -5.08
N TRP A 126 -16.56 1.02 -5.93
CA TRP A 126 -16.97 -0.36 -5.62
C TRP A 126 -15.88 -1.42 -5.89
N SER A 127 -14.84 -1.07 -6.65
CA SER A 127 -13.68 -1.92 -6.93
C SER A 127 -12.36 -1.15 -6.91
N GLY A 128 -11.27 -1.87 -7.13
CA GLY A 128 -9.91 -1.36 -7.22
C GLY A 128 -9.05 -1.71 -6.00
N CYS A 129 -7.74 -1.73 -6.20
CA CYS A 129 -6.76 -1.87 -5.13
C CYS A 129 -5.41 -1.24 -5.51
N ILE A 130 -4.58 -0.96 -4.51
CA ILE A 130 -3.24 -0.37 -4.70
C ILE A 130 -2.20 -1.38 -5.19
N SER A 131 -2.55 -2.66 -5.22
CA SER A 131 -1.61 -3.74 -5.48
C SER A 131 -1.46 -4.10 -6.95
N LEU A 132 -2.30 -3.56 -7.82
CA LEU A 132 -2.27 -3.85 -9.26
C LEU A 132 -0.91 -3.47 -9.87
N ASP A 133 -0.39 -4.34 -10.73
CA ASP A 133 0.94 -4.20 -11.33
C ASP A 133 1.06 -2.91 -12.18
N ILE A 134 -0.04 -2.46 -12.78
CA ILE A 134 -0.12 -1.19 -13.52
C ILE A 134 0.18 0.04 -12.65
N TYR A 135 0.00 -0.06 -11.34
CA TYR A 135 0.30 1.02 -10.39
C TYR A 135 1.70 0.91 -9.77
N ASN A 136 2.56 0.03 -10.29
CA ASN A 136 3.90 -0.20 -9.75
C ASN A 136 4.70 1.13 -9.64
N PRO A 137 4.92 1.65 -8.42
CA PRO A 137 5.47 2.99 -8.22
C PRO A 137 6.97 3.07 -8.53
N LYS A 138 7.65 1.91 -8.70
CA LYS A 138 9.10 1.85 -8.97
C LYS A 138 9.50 2.57 -10.26
N ILE A 139 8.60 2.63 -11.23
CA ILE A 139 8.84 3.27 -12.52
C ILE A 139 8.87 4.81 -12.38
N ILE A 140 7.99 5.37 -11.54
CA ILE A 140 7.72 6.82 -11.48
C ILE A 140 8.60 7.55 -10.44
N THR A 141 9.25 6.82 -9.53
CA THR A 141 9.84 7.31 -8.27
C THR A 141 10.33 8.78 -8.20
N ARG A 142 9.42 9.63 -7.73
CA ARG A 142 9.57 10.67 -6.69
C ARG A 142 8.33 10.53 -5.75
N LEU A 143 8.54 9.93 -4.56
CA LEU A 143 7.60 9.39 -3.52
C LEU A 143 6.12 9.22 -3.86
N VAL A 144 5.53 8.07 -3.53
CA VAL A 144 4.07 7.82 -3.61
C VAL A 144 3.50 7.39 -2.26
N PHE A 145 2.45 8.05 -1.76
CA PHE A 145 1.55 7.53 -0.71
C PHE A 145 0.26 7.04 -1.37
N PHE A 146 -0.41 6.04 -0.81
CA PHE A 146 -1.71 5.61 -1.30
C PHE A 146 -2.74 5.71 -0.18
N LEU A 147 -3.70 6.64 -0.24
CA LEU A 147 -4.75 6.80 0.77
C LEU A 147 -6.12 6.46 0.18
N PHE A 148 -6.92 5.67 0.92
CA PHE A 148 -8.35 5.51 0.64
C PHE A 148 -9.17 6.09 1.79
N PHE A 149 -10.12 6.97 1.46
CA PHE A 149 -11.23 7.33 2.35
C PHE A 149 -12.55 7.01 1.63
N SER A 150 -13.25 5.95 2.04
CA SER A 150 -14.68 5.86 1.76
C SER A 150 -15.41 6.78 2.74
N LYS A 151 -15.79 7.97 2.27
CA LYS A 151 -16.68 8.87 3.00
C LYS A 151 -18.11 8.54 2.58
N LYS A 152 -18.86 7.82 3.42
CA LYS A 152 -20.33 7.84 3.31
C LYS A 152 -20.80 9.23 3.75
N LYS A 153 -21.29 10.01 2.79
CA LYS A 153 -21.93 11.31 3.03
C LYS A 153 -23.24 11.00 3.80
N ASN A 154 -23.39 11.58 4.98
CA ASN A 154 -24.72 11.74 5.58
C ASN A 154 -25.52 12.74 4.75
#